data_AF-A0A519EXR7-F1
#
_entry.id   AF-A0A519EXR7-F1
#
_cell.length_a   1.000
_cell.length_b   1.000
_cell.length_c   1.000
_cell.angle_alpha   90.00
_cell.angle_beta   90.00
_cell.angle_gamma   90.00
#
_symmetry.space_group_name_H-M   'P 1'
#
loop_
_entity.id
_entity.type
_entity.pdbx_description
1 polymer ?
#
loop_
_entity_poly.entity_id
_entity_poly.type
_entity_poly.pdbx_seq_one_letter_code
_entity_poly.pdbx_strand_id
1 'polypeptide(L)'
;MESPKWVKWLFVVAVFIVATAGVAWLAGFIFFASFKANPIGKTDFMTWWTYWQHYQSNPGVSKRLVGSGLAAAALGYGAPLIALFAAMRNVRTLHGEARFASTAEIAKAGLFGKNGIIIGKWKNRFLVFPGLQFVLLAAPTRSGKGVGIVIPNLLNWDESVIVLDVKMENFLITSEFRRRHGQQVYLFNPFSMTEDGEGSPLEGKTHRYNPLFYVSDKLE
;
A
#
# COMPACT_ATOMS: atom_id res chain seq x y z
N MET A 1 -9.04 -14.41 17.21
CA MET A 1 -10.09 -14.04 18.18
C MET A 1 -9.85 -12.60 18.58
N GLU A 2 -10.75 -11.68 18.25
CA GLU A 2 -10.65 -10.31 18.75
C GLU A 2 -10.91 -10.29 20.26
N SER A 3 -10.08 -9.57 21.01
CA SER A 3 -10.28 -9.44 22.45
C SER A 3 -11.63 -8.79 22.77
N PRO A 4 -12.36 -9.28 23.78
CA PRO A 4 -13.64 -8.71 24.17
C PRO A 4 -13.50 -7.21 24.48
N LYS A 5 -14.47 -6.39 24.05
CA LYS A 5 -14.45 -4.93 24.21
C LYS A 5 -14.24 -4.48 25.66
N TRP A 6 -14.72 -5.25 26.64
CA TRP A 6 -14.56 -4.94 28.07
C TRP A 6 -13.09 -5.04 28.55
N VAL A 7 -12.27 -5.91 27.95
CA VAL A 7 -10.84 -6.05 28.30
C VAL A 7 -10.07 -4.78 27.92
N LYS A 8 -10.42 -4.18 26.77
CA LYS A 8 -9.82 -2.92 26.32
C LYS A 8 -10.16 -1.77 27.28
N TRP A 9 -11.41 -1.68 27.73
CA TRP A 9 -11.83 -0.69 28.71
C TRP A 9 -11.16 -0.87 30.07
N LEU A 10 -11.03 -2.12 30.53
CA LEU A 10 -10.35 -2.43 31.79
C LEU A 10 -8.87 -2.03 31.75
N PHE A 11 -8.19 -2.27 30.62
CA PHE A 11 -6.81 -1.82 30.41
C PHE A 11 -6.69 -0.29 30.44
N VAL A 12 -7.58 0.43 29.75
CA VAL A 12 -7.58 1.90 29.74
C VAL A 12 -7.80 2.47 31.14
N VAL A 13 -8.76 1.92 31.89
CA VAL A 13 -9.03 2.33 33.28
C VAL A 13 -7.82 2.06 34.18
N ALA A 14 -7.18 0.89 34.07
CA ALA A 14 -5.99 0.57 34.84
C ALA A 14 -4.84 1.55 34.56
N VAL A 15 -4.58 1.84 33.28
CA VAL A 15 -3.55 2.83 32.87
C VAL A 15 -3.88 4.21 33.41
N PHE A 16 -5.15 4.63 33.38
CA PHE A 16 -5.58 5.92 33.91
C PHE A 16 -5.38 6.02 35.43
N ILE A 17 -5.70 4.96 36.18
CA ILE A 17 -5.49 4.92 37.63
C ILE A 17 -4.00 5.03 37.97
N VAL A 18 -3.14 4.27 37.28
CA VAL A 18 -1.69 4.31 37.47
C VAL A 18 -1.12 5.69 37.12
N ALA A 19 -1.57 6.29 36.01
CA ALA A 19 -1.16 7.63 35.61
C ALA A 19 -1.57 8.69 36.65
N THR A 20 -2.79 8.59 37.18
CA THR A 20 -3.31 9.49 38.22
C THR A 20 -2.53 9.37 39.52
N ALA A 21 -2.20 8.14 39.94
CA ALA A 21 -1.33 7.92 41.10
C ALA A 21 0.06 8.53 40.89
N GLY A 22 0.65 8.34 39.71
CA GLY A 22 1.94 8.95 39.35
C GLY A 22 1.91 10.49 39.37
N VAL A 23 0.82 11.09 38.87
CA VAL A 23 0.61 12.55 38.91
C VAL A 23 0.49 13.06 40.34
N ALA A 24 -0.26 12.37 41.21
CA ALA A 24 -0.41 12.75 42.60
C ALA A 24 0.92 12.72 43.37
N TRP A 25 1.73 11.69 43.13
CA TRP A 25 3.10 11.61 43.67
C TRP A 25 4.00 12.73 43.13
N LEU A 26 3.97 12.97 41.81
CA LEU A 26 4.77 14.03 41.17
C LEU A 26 4.37 15.43 41.68
N ALA A 27 3.08 15.65 41.96
CA ALA A 27 2.59 16.90 42.54
C ALA A 27 3.15 17.16 43.94
N GLY A 28 3.28 16.10 44.76
CA GLY A 28 3.96 16.15 46.06
C GLY A 28 5.47 16.37 45.93
N PHE A 29 6.10 15.74 44.95
CA PHE A 29 7.53 15.87 44.68
C PHE A 29 7.90 17.30 44.28
N ILE A 30 7.15 17.88 43.33
CA ILE A 30 7.32 19.27 42.86
C ILE A 30 7.03 20.26 43.98
N PHE A 31 6.05 19.96 44.84
CA PHE A 31 5.74 20.80 46.00
C PHE A 31 6.94 20.89 46.95
N PHE A 32 7.53 19.77 47.38
CA PHE A 32 8.72 19.79 48.24
C PHE A 32 9.94 20.41 47.57
N ALA A 33 10.14 20.13 46.28
CA ALA A 33 11.20 20.76 45.49
C ALA A 33 11.05 22.30 45.43
N SER A 34 9.81 22.82 45.39
CA SER A 34 9.52 24.25 45.41
C SER A 34 9.93 24.93 46.72
N PHE A 35 10.03 24.17 47.82
CA PHE A 35 10.54 24.62 49.11
C PHE A 35 12.04 24.35 49.31
N LYS A 36 12.74 23.86 48.27
CA LYS A 36 14.14 23.37 48.36
C LYS A 36 14.35 22.31 49.44
N ALA A 37 13.27 21.65 49.87
CA ALA A 37 13.35 20.50 50.76
C ALA A 37 13.71 19.27 49.93
N ASN A 38 14.51 18.35 50.49
CA ASN A 38 14.81 17.09 49.80
C ASN A 38 13.51 16.27 49.65
N PRO A 39 13.00 16.06 48.42
CA PRO A 39 11.74 15.36 48.20
C PRO A 39 11.89 13.83 48.25
N ILE A 40 13.14 13.34 48.18
CA ILE A 40 13.47 11.91 48.11
C ILE A 40 13.24 11.28 49.50
N GLY A 41 12.40 10.24 49.55
CA GLY A 41 12.05 9.53 50.78
C GLY A 41 10.99 10.20 51.66
N LYS A 42 10.50 11.40 51.29
CA LYS A 42 9.45 12.15 52.01
C LYS A 42 8.15 12.33 51.23
N THR A 43 8.17 12.02 49.94
CA THR A 43 7.01 12.15 49.05
C THR A 43 6.29 10.82 48.92
N ASP A 44 5.01 10.82 49.27
CA ASP A 44 4.08 9.71 49.10
C ASP A 44 2.91 10.15 48.19
N PHE A 45 2.13 9.19 47.70
CA PHE A 45 0.99 9.42 46.79
C PHE A 45 -0.07 10.36 47.39
N MET A 46 -0.20 10.37 48.72
CA MET A 46 -1.15 11.23 49.44
C MET A 46 -0.58 12.57 49.87
N THR A 47 0.73 12.80 49.74
CA THR A 47 1.40 14.02 50.25
C THR A 47 0.73 15.28 49.75
N TRP A 48 0.45 15.38 48.45
CA TRP A 48 -0.18 16.58 47.89
C TRP A 48 -1.58 16.84 48.50
N TRP A 49 -2.38 15.78 48.65
CA TRP A 49 -3.73 15.85 49.22
C TRP A 49 -3.71 16.22 50.70
N THR A 50 -2.84 15.59 51.49
CA THR A 50 -2.70 15.86 52.92
C THR A 50 -2.30 17.32 53.16
N TYR A 51 -1.34 17.85 52.41
CA TYR A 51 -0.93 19.25 52.55
C TYR A 51 -1.99 20.23 52.06
N TRP A 52 -2.82 19.84 51.08
CA TRP A 52 -3.98 20.64 50.67
C TRP A 52 -4.95 20.82 51.83
N GLN A 53 -5.32 19.73 52.51
CA GLN A 53 -6.25 19.78 53.63
C GLN A 53 -5.77 20.67 54.78
N HIS A 54 -4.47 20.62 55.09
CA HIS A 54 -3.91 21.31 56.25
C HIS A 54 -3.52 22.78 55.99
N TYR A 55 -3.10 23.11 54.75
CA TYR A 55 -2.47 24.41 54.45
C TYR A 55 -3.19 25.24 53.39
N GLN A 56 -4.38 24.81 52.92
CA GLN A 56 -5.20 25.59 51.97
C GLN A 56 -5.54 27.00 52.44
N SER A 57 -5.66 27.22 53.76
CA SER A 57 -6.00 28.53 54.34
C SER A 57 -4.84 29.54 54.31
N ASN A 58 -3.60 29.11 54.10
CA ASN A 58 -2.43 29.99 54.04
C ASN A 58 -2.14 30.39 52.57
N PRO A 59 -2.25 31.69 52.21
CA PRO A 59 -2.12 32.15 50.82
C PRO A 59 -0.77 31.87 50.16
N GLY A 60 0.32 31.78 50.93
CA GLY A 60 1.67 31.53 50.40
C GLY A 60 1.91 30.07 50.03
N VAL A 61 1.38 29.15 50.84
CA VAL A 61 1.54 27.70 50.65
C VAL A 61 0.55 27.19 49.60
N SER A 62 -0.70 27.68 49.63
CA SER A 62 -1.75 27.27 48.69
C SER A 62 -1.38 27.59 47.23
N LYS A 63 -0.81 28.77 46.95
CA LYS A 63 -0.33 29.14 45.60
C LYS A 63 0.71 28.16 45.05
N ARG A 64 1.65 27.72 45.90
CA ARG A 64 2.70 26.76 45.51
C ARG A 64 2.14 25.35 45.32
N LEU A 65 1.13 24.98 46.12
CA LEU A 65 0.47 23.69 46.03
C LEU A 65 -0.41 23.56 44.78
N VAL A 66 -1.14 24.63 44.42
CA VAL A 66 -1.83 24.72 43.12
C VAL A 66 -0.83 24.67 41.97
N GLY A 67 0.27 25.44 42.07
CA GLY A 67 1.33 25.45 41.06
C GLY A 67 1.96 24.08 40.83
N SER A 68 2.25 23.33 41.89
CA SER A 68 2.81 21.98 41.79
C SER A 68 1.80 20.97 41.23
N GLY A 69 0.52 21.08 41.58
CA GLY A 69 -0.55 20.25 41.02
C GLY A 69 -0.74 20.48 39.52
N LEU A 70 -0.78 21.74 39.09
CA LEU A 70 -0.87 22.09 37.67
C LEU A 70 0.36 21.64 36.88
N ALA A 71 1.57 21.83 37.43
CA ALA A 71 2.80 21.36 36.80
C ALA A 71 2.83 19.83 36.66
N ALA A 72 2.43 19.10 37.70
CA ALA A 72 2.37 17.64 37.66
C ALA A 72 1.32 17.13 36.68
N ALA A 73 0.15 17.76 36.59
CA ALA A 73 -0.88 17.42 35.60
C ALA A 73 -0.42 17.72 34.17
N ALA A 74 0.24 18.85 33.94
CA ALA A 74 0.80 19.21 32.63
C ALA A 74 1.89 18.23 32.19
N LEU A 75 2.76 17.79 33.11
CA LEU A 75 3.81 16.81 32.81
C LEU A 75 3.26 15.39 32.67
N GLY A 76 2.35 14.97 33.55
CA GLY A 76 1.86 13.59 33.60
C GLY A 76 0.76 13.28 32.57
N TYR A 77 -0.05 14.26 32.18
CA TYR A 77 -1.06 14.09 31.13
C TYR A 77 -0.73 14.88 29.86
N GLY A 78 -0.31 16.13 29.99
CA GLY A 78 -0.05 17.01 28.86
C GLY A 78 1.09 16.52 27.96
N ALA A 79 2.25 16.16 28.52
CA ALA A 79 3.39 15.71 27.72
C ALA A 79 3.11 14.38 26.96
N PRO A 80 2.52 13.34 27.59
CA PRO A 80 2.11 12.14 26.85
C PRO A 80 1.06 12.39 25.78
N LEU A 81 0.08 13.28 26.02
CA LEU A 81 -0.93 13.63 25.03
C LEU A 81 -0.33 14.36 23.83
N ILE A 82 0.60 15.30 24.05
CA ILE A 82 1.31 16.00 22.98
C ILE A 82 2.17 15.01 22.18
N ALA A 83 2.89 14.12 22.86
CA ALA A 83 3.70 13.09 22.21
C ALA A 83 2.85 12.13 21.37
N LEU A 84 1.71 11.69 21.91
CA LEU A 84 0.75 10.86 21.20
C LEU A 84 0.19 11.57 19.97
N PHE A 85 -0.22 12.83 20.11
CA PHE A 85 -0.73 13.64 19.00
C PHE A 85 0.34 13.85 17.91
N ALA A 86 1.59 14.10 18.29
CA ALA A 86 2.70 14.19 17.36
C ALA A 86 2.97 12.86 16.63
N ALA A 87 2.92 11.73 17.34
CA ALA A 87 3.13 10.40 16.78
C ALA A 87 1.98 9.95 15.85
N MET A 88 0.75 10.39 16.12
CA MET A 88 -0.42 10.13 15.26
C MET A 88 -0.49 11.05 14.04
N ARG A 89 0.40 12.04 13.94
CA ARG A 89 0.43 12.95 12.81
C ARG A 89 0.96 12.21 11.60
N ASN A 90 0.06 11.79 10.70
CA ASN A 90 0.41 11.23 9.41
C ASN A 90 1.11 12.30 8.57
N VAL A 91 2.45 12.27 8.56
CA VAL A 91 3.25 13.12 7.68
C VAL A 91 3.08 12.57 6.26
N ARG A 92 2.28 13.25 5.45
CA ARG A 92 2.18 12.93 4.02
C ARG A 92 3.54 13.14 3.38
N THR A 93 4.08 12.12 2.74
CA THR A 93 5.34 12.24 2.01
C THR A 93 5.13 13.12 0.77
N LEU A 94 6.13 13.96 0.45
CA LEU A 94 6.02 14.97 -0.60
C LEU A 94 6.01 14.35 -2.02
N HIS A 95 6.59 13.16 -2.18
CA HIS A 95 6.80 12.51 -3.48
C HIS A 95 6.06 11.16 -3.62
N GLY A 96 5.14 10.86 -2.69
CA GLY A 96 4.41 9.60 -2.66
C GLY A 96 5.17 8.46 -1.98
N GLU A 97 4.42 7.43 -1.57
CA GLU A 97 4.91 6.28 -0.82
C GLU A 97 4.97 5.04 -1.72
N ALA A 98 5.60 5.16 -2.88
CA ALA A 98 5.76 4.02 -3.78
C ALA A 98 6.60 2.94 -3.09
N ARG A 99 6.01 1.76 -2.92
CA ARG A 99 6.68 0.57 -2.40
C ARG A 99 6.22 -0.67 -3.12
N PHE A 100 6.97 -1.76 -2.98
CA PHE A 100 6.52 -3.05 -3.46
C PHE A 100 5.25 -3.50 -2.75
N ALA A 101 4.34 -4.07 -3.53
CA ALA A 101 3.09 -4.61 -3.02
C ALA A 101 3.33 -5.90 -2.23
N SER A 102 2.59 -6.06 -1.14
CA SER A 102 2.51 -7.32 -0.41
C SER A 102 1.61 -8.33 -1.14
N THR A 103 1.72 -9.61 -0.77
CA THR A 103 0.88 -10.66 -1.39
C THR A 103 -0.61 -10.43 -1.14
N ALA A 104 -0.99 -9.88 0.02
CA ALA A 104 -2.38 -9.53 0.33
C ALA A 104 -2.90 -8.39 -0.56
N GLU A 105 -2.06 -7.39 -0.85
CA GLU A 105 -2.42 -6.27 -1.73
C GLU A 105 -2.55 -6.72 -3.18
N ILE A 106 -1.65 -7.57 -3.66
CA ILE A 106 -1.73 -8.19 -5.00
C ILE A 106 -3.03 -8.98 -5.14
N ALA A 107 -3.39 -9.77 -4.12
CA ALA A 107 -4.64 -10.53 -4.12
C ALA A 107 -5.86 -9.61 -4.10
N LYS A 108 -5.85 -8.56 -3.26
CA LYS A 108 -6.92 -7.55 -3.19
C LYS A 108 -7.09 -6.78 -4.50
N ALA A 109 -6.00 -6.53 -5.22
CA ALA A 109 -6.02 -5.92 -6.54
C ALA A 109 -6.52 -6.85 -7.65
N GLY A 110 -6.83 -8.11 -7.35
CA GLY A 110 -7.37 -9.06 -8.32
C GLY A 110 -6.34 -9.60 -9.33
N LEU A 111 -5.05 -9.34 -9.13
CA LEU A 111 -3.97 -9.72 -10.06
C LEU A 111 -3.71 -11.24 -10.12
N PHE A 112 -4.47 -11.99 -9.35
CA PHE A 112 -4.36 -13.42 -9.17
C PHE A 112 -5.49 -14.19 -9.87
N GLY A 113 -6.27 -13.48 -10.70
CA GLY A 113 -7.30 -14.03 -11.57
C GLY A 113 -6.73 -14.85 -12.74
N LYS A 114 -7.64 -15.39 -13.54
CA LYS A 114 -7.32 -16.24 -14.71
C LYS A 114 -7.42 -15.48 -16.03
N ASN A 115 -8.32 -14.50 -16.11
CA ASN A 115 -8.66 -13.81 -17.34
C ASN A 115 -8.03 -12.42 -17.33
N GLY A 116 -7.29 -12.07 -18.38
CA GLY A 116 -6.58 -10.81 -18.47
C GLY A 116 -5.19 -10.96 -19.09
N ILE A 117 -4.46 -9.84 -19.10
CA ILE A 117 -3.11 -9.77 -19.66
C ILE A 117 -2.13 -10.23 -18.59
N ILE A 118 -1.29 -11.22 -18.90
CA ILE A 118 -0.18 -11.61 -18.03
C ILE A 118 0.85 -10.49 -18.03
N ILE A 119 1.03 -9.83 -16.89
CA ILE A 119 1.97 -8.71 -16.70
C ILE A 119 3.25 -9.11 -15.98
N GLY A 120 3.30 -10.31 -15.41
CA GLY A 120 4.48 -10.81 -14.72
C GLY A 120 4.21 -12.05 -13.88
N LYS A 121 5.12 -12.32 -12.95
CA LYS A 121 5.05 -13.49 -12.06
C LYS A 121 5.45 -13.09 -10.63
N TRP A 122 4.63 -13.49 -9.67
CA TRP A 122 4.91 -13.36 -8.24
C TRP A 122 5.07 -14.75 -7.64
N LYS A 123 6.29 -15.09 -7.22
CA LYS A 123 6.67 -16.45 -6.78
C LYS A 123 6.32 -17.46 -7.88
N ASN A 124 5.43 -18.41 -7.61
CA ASN A 124 5.00 -19.43 -8.58
C ASN A 124 3.65 -19.12 -9.26
N ARG A 125 3.18 -17.87 -9.20
CA ARG A 125 1.89 -17.47 -9.75
C ARG A 125 2.03 -16.34 -10.76
N PHE A 126 1.29 -16.43 -11.86
CA PHE A 126 1.19 -15.32 -12.80
C PHE A 126 0.40 -14.16 -12.19
N LEU A 127 0.83 -12.96 -12.55
CA LEU A 127 0.10 -11.72 -12.32
C LEU A 127 -0.69 -11.41 -13.58
N VAL A 128 -2.01 -11.45 -13.48
CA VAL A 128 -2.95 -11.28 -14.59
C VAL A 128 -3.71 -9.98 -14.35
N PHE A 129 -3.58 -9.04 -15.26
CA PHE A 129 -4.22 -7.74 -15.22
C PHE A 129 -5.58 -7.81 -15.94
N PRO A 130 -6.70 -7.74 -15.23
CA PRO A 130 -8.03 -7.80 -15.84
C PRO A 130 -8.50 -6.40 -16.27
N GLY A 131 -9.57 -6.35 -17.06
CA GLY A 131 -10.28 -5.12 -17.39
C GLY A 131 -9.91 -4.52 -18.74
N LEU A 132 -10.37 -3.28 -18.95
CA LEU A 132 -10.26 -2.55 -20.22
C LEU A 132 -9.11 -1.53 -20.23
N GLN A 133 -8.36 -1.42 -19.13
CA GLN A 133 -7.23 -0.51 -19.04
C GLN A 133 -6.02 -1.01 -19.84
N PHE A 134 -5.17 -0.07 -20.25
CA PHE A 134 -4.01 -0.35 -21.10
C PHE A 134 -2.78 -0.74 -20.30
N VAL A 135 -1.94 -1.59 -20.89
CA VAL A 135 -0.63 -1.99 -20.34
C VAL A 135 0.48 -1.43 -21.24
N LEU A 136 1.40 -0.67 -20.64
CA LEU A 136 2.63 -0.21 -21.30
C LEU A 136 3.81 -1.08 -20.85
N LEU A 137 4.45 -1.76 -21.80
CA LEU A 137 5.69 -2.50 -21.55
C LEU A 137 6.90 -1.70 -22.01
N ALA A 138 7.61 -1.09 -21.06
CA ALA A 138 8.90 -0.46 -21.32
C ALA A 138 10.03 -1.48 -21.11
N ALA A 139 10.70 -1.89 -22.19
CA ALA A 139 11.78 -2.88 -22.12
C ALA A 139 12.87 -2.63 -23.19
N PRO A 140 14.17 -2.64 -22.82
CA PRO A 140 15.28 -2.47 -23.77
C PRO A 140 15.32 -3.55 -24.87
N THR A 141 16.16 -3.37 -25.89
CA THR A 141 16.41 -4.43 -26.87
C THR A 141 17.08 -5.63 -26.19
N ARG A 142 16.84 -6.84 -26.71
CA ARG A 142 17.37 -8.12 -26.17
C ARG A 142 17.03 -8.43 -24.70
N SER A 143 16.05 -7.74 -24.11
CA SER A 143 15.54 -7.98 -22.75
C SER A 143 14.56 -9.15 -22.62
N GLY A 144 14.23 -9.81 -23.73
CA GLY A 144 13.27 -10.92 -23.74
C GLY A 144 11.79 -10.50 -23.72
N LYS A 145 11.44 -9.24 -24.06
CA LYS A 145 10.03 -8.81 -24.10
C LYS A 145 9.10 -9.70 -24.95
N GLY A 146 9.62 -10.26 -26.05
CA GLY A 146 8.90 -11.20 -26.91
C GLY A 146 8.56 -12.49 -26.17
N VAL A 147 9.57 -13.21 -25.71
CA VAL A 147 9.44 -14.50 -25.02
C VAL A 147 8.84 -14.41 -23.62
N GLY A 148 9.03 -13.29 -22.92
CA GLY A 148 8.64 -13.12 -21.52
C GLY A 148 7.24 -12.53 -21.33
N ILE A 149 6.73 -11.76 -22.31
CA ILE A 149 5.43 -11.08 -22.20
C ILE A 149 4.56 -11.31 -23.45
N VAL A 150 5.06 -11.02 -24.65
CA VAL A 150 4.23 -11.06 -25.88
C VAL A 150 3.74 -12.47 -26.20
N ILE A 151 4.64 -13.43 -26.38
CA ILE A 151 4.30 -14.82 -26.72
C ILE A 151 3.43 -15.47 -25.63
N PRO A 152 3.75 -15.38 -24.33
CA PRO A 152 2.87 -15.92 -23.28
C PRO A 152 1.45 -15.36 -23.32
N ASN A 153 1.28 -14.06 -23.59
CA ASN A 153 -0.04 -13.47 -23.74
C ASN A 153 -0.75 -13.96 -24.99
N LEU A 154 -0.07 -14.10 -26.13
CA LEU A 154 -0.67 -14.66 -27.34
C LEU A 154 -1.06 -16.14 -27.20
N LEU A 155 -0.47 -16.87 -26.26
CA LEU A 155 -0.85 -18.25 -25.96
C LEU A 155 -1.93 -18.34 -24.86
N ASN A 156 -2.06 -17.32 -23.99
CA ASN A 156 -3.03 -17.31 -22.89
C ASN A 156 -4.34 -16.57 -23.22
N TRP A 157 -4.26 -15.54 -24.07
CA TRP A 157 -5.40 -14.67 -24.39
C TRP A 157 -6.37 -15.41 -25.33
N ASP A 158 -7.52 -15.77 -24.79
CA ASP A 158 -8.58 -16.54 -25.43
C ASP A 158 -9.46 -15.69 -26.36
N GLU A 159 -9.46 -14.38 -26.19
CA GLU A 159 -10.18 -13.43 -27.04
C GLU A 159 -9.39 -13.03 -28.30
N SER A 160 -10.00 -12.18 -29.12
CA SER A 160 -9.39 -11.66 -30.34
C SER A 160 -8.20 -10.74 -30.07
N VAL A 161 -7.21 -10.78 -30.96
CA VAL A 161 -5.99 -9.97 -30.88
C VAL A 161 -5.54 -9.53 -32.27
N ILE A 162 -5.06 -8.28 -32.37
CA ILE A 162 -4.37 -7.75 -33.54
C ILE A 162 -2.92 -7.50 -33.12
N VAL A 163 -1.97 -8.04 -33.88
CA VAL A 163 -0.54 -7.97 -33.55
C VAL A 163 0.21 -7.30 -34.68
N LEU A 164 0.90 -6.22 -34.38
CA LEU A 164 1.92 -5.67 -35.29
C LEU A 164 3.21 -6.48 -35.12
N ASP A 165 3.48 -7.37 -36.07
CA ASP A 165 4.58 -8.32 -36.00
C ASP A 165 5.61 -8.08 -37.12
N VAL A 166 6.46 -7.08 -36.93
CA VAL A 166 7.47 -6.67 -37.93
C VAL A 166 8.45 -7.80 -38.26
N LYS A 167 8.70 -8.72 -37.32
CA LYS A 167 9.66 -9.82 -37.47
C LYS A 167 9.03 -11.17 -37.77
N MET A 168 7.70 -11.24 -37.79
CA MET A 168 6.94 -12.48 -38.01
C MET A 168 7.13 -13.57 -36.93
N GLU A 169 7.90 -13.31 -35.87
CA GLU A 169 8.17 -14.25 -34.77
C GLU A 169 6.89 -14.64 -34.03
N ASN A 170 5.99 -13.68 -33.77
CA ASN A 170 4.77 -13.95 -33.03
C ASN A 170 3.82 -14.84 -33.84
N PHE A 171 3.66 -14.54 -35.13
CA PHE A 171 2.82 -15.33 -36.02
C PHE A 171 3.34 -16.75 -36.16
N LEU A 172 4.64 -16.93 -36.47
CA LEU A 172 5.24 -18.25 -36.66
C LEU A 172 5.11 -19.14 -35.42
N ILE A 173 5.29 -18.56 -34.22
CA ILE A 173 5.28 -19.32 -32.97
C ILE A 173 3.85 -19.62 -32.49
N THR A 174 2.91 -18.68 -32.64
CA THR A 174 1.62 -18.74 -31.92
C THR A 174 0.41 -19.04 -32.79
N SER A 175 0.49 -18.83 -34.10
CA SER A 175 -0.65 -18.99 -35.03
C SER A 175 -1.30 -20.37 -34.93
N GLU A 176 -0.49 -21.42 -34.99
CA GLU A 176 -0.99 -22.79 -34.97
C GLU A 176 -1.64 -23.16 -33.64
N PHE A 177 -1.07 -22.69 -32.52
CA PHE A 177 -1.67 -22.88 -31.20
C PHE A 177 -3.04 -22.22 -31.15
N ARG A 178 -3.14 -20.95 -31.54
CA ARG A 178 -4.41 -20.20 -31.51
C ARG A 178 -5.46 -20.85 -32.42
N ARG A 179 -5.07 -21.33 -33.61
CA ARG A 179 -5.93 -22.09 -34.53
C ARG A 179 -6.49 -23.37 -33.89
N ARG A 180 -5.63 -24.17 -33.25
CA ARG A 180 -6.07 -25.41 -32.56
C ARG A 180 -6.99 -25.15 -31.37
N HIS A 181 -6.96 -23.95 -30.80
CA HIS A 181 -7.85 -23.52 -29.73
C HIS A 181 -9.10 -22.79 -30.24
N GLY A 182 -9.48 -23.02 -31.50
CA GLY A 182 -10.76 -22.60 -32.07
C GLY A 182 -10.78 -21.17 -32.62
N GLN A 183 -9.63 -20.50 -32.67
CA GLN A 183 -9.57 -19.13 -33.20
C GLN A 183 -9.29 -19.11 -34.69
N GLN A 184 -9.88 -18.14 -35.39
CA GLN A 184 -9.51 -17.83 -36.76
C GLN A 184 -8.21 -17.01 -36.76
N VAL A 185 -7.24 -17.41 -37.59
CA VAL A 185 -5.92 -16.80 -37.63
C VAL A 185 -5.65 -16.28 -39.03
N TYR A 186 -5.44 -14.97 -39.13
CA TYR A 186 -5.18 -14.28 -40.38
C TYR A 186 -3.80 -13.62 -40.32
N LEU A 187 -3.09 -13.68 -41.44
CA LEU A 187 -1.82 -13.00 -41.68
C LEU A 187 -2.03 -11.97 -42.79
N PHE A 188 -1.78 -10.70 -42.53
CA PHE A 188 -1.73 -9.66 -43.56
C PHE A 188 -0.28 -9.16 -43.68
N ASN A 189 0.40 -9.57 -44.74
CA ASN A 189 1.78 -9.21 -45.05
C ASN A 189 1.86 -8.72 -46.50
N PRO A 190 1.53 -7.45 -46.77
CA PRO A 190 1.38 -6.93 -48.14
C PRO A 190 2.70 -6.80 -48.92
N PHE A 191 3.85 -6.98 -48.27
CA PHE A 191 5.18 -6.80 -48.85
C PHE A 191 6.02 -8.08 -48.79
N SER A 192 5.38 -9.26 -48.87
CA SER A 192 5.97 -10.58 -48.63
C SER A 192 7.22 -10.87 -49.49
N MET A 193 8.37 -10.41 -48.99
CA MET A 193 9.74 -10.85 -49.29
C MET A 193 10.45 -11.27 -48.00
N THR A 194 9.68 -11.64 -46.98
CA THR A 194 10.19 -11.98 -45.65
C THR A 194 10.66 -13.43 -45.63
N GLU A 195 11.74 -13.72 -44.95
CA GLU A 195 12.23 -15.09 -44.72
C GLU A 195 11.61 -15.67 -43.43
N ASP A 196 11.51 -17.00 -43.32
CA ASP A 196 11.12 -17.68 -42.09
C ASP A 196 12.24 -17.61 -41.03
N GLY A 197 12.00 -18.20 -39.86
CA GLY A 197 12.99 -18.24 -38.77
C GLY A 197 14.30 -18.97 -39.13
N GLU A 198 14.37 -19.62 -40.29
CA GLU A 198 15.50 -20.38 -40.81
C GLU A 198 16.15 -19.70 -42.05
N GLY A 199 15.65 -18.54 -42.48
CA GLY A 199 16.17 -17.80 -43.63
C GLY A 199 15.56 -18.23 -44.98
N SER A 200 14.52 -19.06 -44.99
CA SER A 200 13.84 -19.47 -46.22
C SER A 200 12.80 -18.44 -46.64
N PRO A 201 12.74 -18.01 -47.90
CA PRO A 201 11.73 -17.06 -48.36
C PRO A 201 10.30 -17.54 -48.08
N LEU A 202 9.55 -16.77 -47.31
CA LEU A 202 8.10 -16.92 -47.15
C LEU A 202 7.42 -16.23 -48.33
N GLU A 203 7.55 -16.83 -49.51
CA GLU A 203 6.86 -16.35 -50.71
C GLU A 203 5.35 -16.25 -50.46
N GLY A 204 4.80 -15.03 -50.56
CA GLY A 204 3.39 -14.80 -50.92
C GLY A 204 2.30 -15.22 -49.93
N LYS A 205 2.62 -15.66 -48.71
CA LYS A 205 1.58 -16.06 -47.74
C LYS A 205 0.97 -14.85 -47.03
N THR A 206 0.02 -14.21 -47.70
CA THR A 206 -0.84 -13.18 -47.09
C THR A 206 -2.31 -13.47 -47.37
N HIS A 207 -3.15 -13.19 -46.38
CA HIS A 207 -4.59 -13.04 -46.57
C HIS A 207 -4.86 -11.72 -47.27
N ARG A 208 -6.01 -11.65 -47.93
CA ARG A 208 -6.45 -10.46 -48.67
C ARG A 208 -7.22 -9.54 -47.74
N TYR A 209 -6.95 -8.25 -47.83
CA TYR A 209 -7.66 -7.20 -47.13
C TYR A 209 -7.99 -6.09 -48.11
N ASN A 210 -9.24 -5.62 -48.09
CA ASN A 210 -9.66 -4.45 -48.84
C ASN A 210 -10.33 -3.47 -47.85
N PRO A 211 -9.69 -2.32 -47.55
CA PRO A 211 -10.28 -1.34 -46.63
C PRO A 211 -11.56 -0.69 -47.17
N LEU A 212 -11.83 -0.83 -48.46
CA LEU A 212 -13.04 -0.34 -49.13
C LEU A 212 -14.09 -1.43 -49.34
N PHE A 213 -13.88 -2.65 -48.82
CA PHE A 213 -14.84 -3.74 -48.98
C PHE A 213 -16.20 -3.41 -48.35
N TYR A 214 -16.17 -2.69 -47.23
CA TYR A 214 -17.36 -2.21 -46.55
C TYR A 214 -17.27 -0.69 -46.43
N VAL A 215 -18.20 0.01 -47.07
CA VAL A 215 -18.40 1.45 -46.92
C VAL A 215 -19.75 1.61 -46.24
N SER A 216 -19.76 2.20 -45.04
CA SER A 216 -20.99 2.50 -44.32
C SER A 216 -21.70 3.67 -44.99
N ASP A 217 -22.99 3.52 -45.28
CA ASP A 217 -23.84 4.62 -45.75
C ASP A 217 -24.16 5.62 -44.61
N LYS A 218 -23.83 5.26 -43.36
CA LYS A 218 -24.05 6.11 -42.19
C LYS A 218 -22.76 6.82 -41.79
N LEU A 219 -22.82 8.15 -41.85
CA LEU A 219 -21.93 9.08 -41.15
C LEU A 219 -22.45 9.21 -39.71
N GLU A 220 -22.01 8.33 -38.81
CA GLU A 220 -22.15 8.53 -37.35
C GLU A 220 -20.79 8.93 -36.76
#